data_AF-A0AAW2QJ79-F1
#
_entry.id   AF-A0AAW2QJ79-F1
#
_cell.length_a   1.000
_cell.length_b   1.000
_cell.length_c   1.000
_cell.angle_alpha   90.00
_cell.angle_beta   90.00
_cell.angle_gamma   90.00
#
_symmetry.space_group_name_H-M   'P 1'
#
loop_
_entity.id
_entity.type
_entity.pdbx_description
1 polymer ?
#
loop_
_entity_poly.entity_id
_entity_poly.type
_entity_poly.pdbx_seq_one_letter_code
_entity_poly.pdbx_strand_id
1 'polypeptide(L)'
;MHQPDQSWERLTKLADQTDMPWICLGDFDEILSQDEKTGARRPLSPIQVIRNPLQMCDLYDLGYTGEKFTWWNRREHPHTVRERLDRACANSAWKSKFPIACVTHLPLIYSDHCPMLLETEQGGLSNPQKETAAVSI
;
A
#
# COMPACT_ATOMS: atom_id res chain seq x y z
N MET A 1 -4.66 15.26 12.53
CA MET A 1 -5.73 14.71 11.67
C MET A 1 -5.58 15.33 10.30
N HIS A 2 -4.82 14.70 9.41
CA HIS A 2 -4.74 15.11 8.02
C HIS A 2 -6.10 14.81 7.38
N GLN A 3 -6.72 15.79 6.73
CA GLN A 3 -7.94 15.53 5.97
C GLN A 3 -7.54 14.73 4.73
N PRO A 4 -7.97 13.46 4.57
CA PRO A 4 -7.53 12.60 3.48
C PRO A 4 -7.75 13.26 2.11
N ASP A 5 -8.84 14.02 1.96
CA ASP A 5 -9.17 14.76 0.74
C ASP A 5 -8.07 15.75 0.31
N GLN A 6 -7.41 16.44 1.26
CA GLN A 6 -6.35 17.40 0.93
C GLN A 6 -5.05 16.71 0.47
N SER A 7 -4.73 15.55 1.04
CA SER A 7 -3.54 14.79 0.64
C SER A 7 -3.72 14.23 -0.77
N TRP A 8 -4.90 13.65 -1.06
CA TRP A 8 -5.22 13.13 -2.38
C TRP A 8 -5.28 14.24 -3.44
N GLU A 9 -5.88 15.39 -3.14
CA GLU A 9 -5.90 16.52 -4.08
C GLU A 9 -4.49 16.99 -4.45
N ARG A 10 -3.57 17.05 -3.48
CA ARG A 10 -2.16 17.39 -3.73
C ARG A 10 -1.48 16.33 -4.58
N LEU A 11 -1.74 15.06 -4.30
CA LEU A 11 -1.17 13.95 -5.05
C LEU A 11 -1.63 13.99 -6.52
N THR A 12 -2.91 14.23 -6.77
CA THR A 12 -3.46 14.39 -8.12
C THR A 12 -2.82 15.58 -8.84
N LYS A 13 -2.68 16.73 -8.16
CA LYS A 13 -2.01 17.91 -8.75
C LYS A 13 -0.55 17.63 -9.12
N LEU A 14 0.16 16.82 -8.34
CA LEU A 14 1.54 16.42 -8.64
C LEU A 14 1.57 15.45 -9.82
N ALA A 15 0.64 14.50 -9.88
CA ALA A 15 0.51 13.55 -10.98
C ALA A 15 0.26 14.27 -12.32
N ASP A 16 -0.59 15.30 -12.33
CA ASP A 16 -0.89 16.10 -13.53
C ASP A 16 0.32 16.90 -14.06
N GLN A 17 1.38 17.04 -13.27
CA GLN A 17 2.56 17.86 -13.61
C GLN A 17 3.74 17.03 -14.13
N THR A 18 3.63 15.70 -14.17
CA THR A 18 4.77 14.84 -14.50
C THR A 18 4.37 13.49 -15.11
N ASP A 19 5.07 13.11 -16.17
CA ASP A 19 5.00 11.75 -16.75
C ASP A 19 6.09 10.82 -16.20
N MET A 20 6.81 11.25 -15.16
CA MET A 20 7.92 10.48 -14.59
C MET A 20 7.43 9.15 -13.98
N PRO A 21 8.27 8.11 -13.94
CA PRO A 21 8.02 6.93 -13.13
C PRO A 21 7.93 7.26 -11.64
N TRP A 22 6.80 6.96 -10.97
CA TRP A 22 6.65 7.18 -9.53
C TRP A 22 5.77 6.12 -8.84
N ILE A 23 5.91 6.06 -7.52
CA ILE A 23 5.27 5.09 -6.62
C ILE A 23 4.89 5.76 -5.30
N CYS A 24 3.75 5.38 -4.74
CA CYS A 24 3.32 5.65 -3.38
C CYS A 24 3.41 4.36 -2.56
N LEU A 25 4.14 4.41 -1.45
CA LEU A 25 4.35 3.26 -0.59
C LEU A 25 4.10 3.66 0.87
N GLY A 26 3.28 2.88 1.58
CA GLY A 26 3.02 3.09 3.01
C GLY A 26 1.57 2.77 3.37
N ASP A 27 1.11 3.37 4.47
CA ASP A 27 -0.24 3.24 4.98
C ASP A 27 -1.21 4.19 4.26
N PHE A 28 -2.31 3.62 3.76
CA PHE A 28 -3.35 4.35 3.04
C PHE A 28 -4.59 4.58 3.92
N ASP A 29 -4.59 4.11 5.17
CA ASP A 29 -5.66 4.21 6.17
C ASP A 29 -7.02 3.58 5.74
N GLU A 30 -7.11 2.98 4.55
CA GLU A 30 -8.36 2.52 3.98
C GLU A 30 -8.20 1.28 3.09
N ILE A 31 -9.14 0.34 3.21
CA ILE A 31 -9.19 -0.88 2.38
C ILE A 31 -9.73 -0.56 0.98
N LEU A 32 -9.26 -1.28 -0.04
CA LEU A 32 -9.80 -1.20 -1.39
C LEU A 32 -10.93 -2.19 -1.62
N SER A 33 -11.10 -3.23 -0.81
CA SER A 33 -12.22 -4.17 -0.95
C SER A 33 -12.63 -4.79 0.38
N GLN A 34 -13.83 -5.38 0.45
CA GLN A 34 -14.27 -6.08 1.67
C GLN A 34 -13.41 -7.30 2.00
N ASP A 35 -12.78 -7.91 0.99
CA ASP A 35 -11.91 -9.07 1.19
C ASP A 35 -10.61 -8.69 1.91
N GLU A 36 -10.26 -7.41 1.94
CA GLU A 36 -9.11 -6.88 2.67
C GLU A 36 -9.39 -6.64 4.16
N LYS A 37 -10.54 -7.09 4.66
CA LYS A 37 -10.94 -6.96 6.07
C LYS A 37 -11.51 -8.25 6.64
N THR A 38 -11.19 -8.52 7.91
CA THR A 38 -11.95 -9.46 8.75
C THR A 38 -12.68 -8.73 9.88
N GLY A 39 -13.79 -9.31 10.35
CA GLY A 39 -14.69 -8.69 11.32
C GLY A 39 -15.87 -7.99 10.66
N ALA A 40 -16.35 -6.89 11.24
CA ALA A 40 -17.51 -6.16 10.72
C ALA A 40 -17.23 -5.55 9.35
N ARG A 41 -18.20 -5.59 8.43
CA ARG A 41 -18.07 -5.00 7.10
C ARG A 41 -17.89 -3.49 7.16
N ARG A 42 -17.02 -2.96 6.29
CA ARG A 42 -16.84 -1.52 6.14
C ARG A 42 -17.91 -0.94 5.20
N PRO A 43 -18.44 0.28 5.39
CA PRO A 43 -19.27 0.93 4.39
C PRO A 43 -18.54 1.07 3.04
N LEU A 44 -19.25 1.03 1.92
CA LEU A 44 -18.64 1.13 0.59
C LEU A 44 -18.21 2.55 0.20
N SER A 45 -18.81 3.57 0.80
CA SER A 45 -18.52 4.98 0.47
C SER A 45 -17.04 5.35 0.70
N PRO A 46 -16.43 5.07 1.87
CA PRO A 46 -14.99 5.32 2.09
C PRO A 46 -14.06 4.61 1.10
N ILE A 47 -14.39 3.37 0.73
CA ILE A 47 -13.62 2.58 -0.25
C ILE A 47 -13.61 3.28 -1.63
N GLN A 48 -14.73 3.88 -2.02
CA GLN A 48 -14.82 4.61 -3.30
C GLN A 48 -14.02 5.92 -3.27
N VAL A 49 -13.98 6.60 -2.11
CA VAL A 49 -13.24 7.87 -1.94
C VAL A 49 -11.76 7.69 -2.23
N ILE A 50 -11.15 6.56 -1.85
CA ILE A 50 -9.72 6.31 -2.12
C ILE A 50 -9.45 5.76 -3.52
N ARG A 51 -10.39 5.00 -4.12
CA ARG A 51 -10.22 4.44 -5.47
C ARG A 51 -10.16 5.51 -6.55
N ASN A 52 -10.97 6.56 -6.43
CA ASN A 52 -11.03 7.65 -7.41
C ASN A 52 -9.67 8.37 -7.59
N PRO A 53 -8.99 8.87 -6.55
CA PRO A 53 -7.71 9.54 -6.71
C PRO A 53 -6.63 8.59 -7.22
N LEU A 54 -6.62 7.31 -6.81
CA LEU A 54 -5.69 6.33 -7.38
C LEU A 54 -5.85 6.21 -8.89
N GLN A 55 -7.10 6.09 -9.36
CA GLN A 55 -7.39 6.05 -10.78
C GLN A 55 -6.99 7.33 -11.51
N MET A 56 -7.27 8.50 -10.92
CA MET A 56 -6.88 9.80 -11.51
C MET A 56 -5.36 9.96 -11.61
N CYS A 57 -4.61 9.37 -10.67
CA CYS A 57 -3.15 9.44 -10.63
C CYS A 57 -2.47 8.33 -11.43
N ASP A 58 -3.22 7.52 -12.19
CA ASP A 58 -2.72 6.30 -12.87
C ASP A 58 -2.04 5.31 -11.91
N LEU A 59 -2.40 5.31 -10.62
CA LEU A 59 -1.78 4.48 -9.60
C LEU A 59 -2.48 3.13 -9.47
N TYR A 60 -1.73 2.05 -9.65
CA TYR A 60 -2.21 0.68 -9.48
C TYR A 60 -1.50 0.01 -8.31
N ASP A 61 -2.26 -0.68 -7.44
CA ASP A 61 -1.70 -1.61 -6.46
C ASP A 61 -0.81 -2.64 -7.18
N LEU A 62 0.43 -2.75 -6.73
CA LEU A 62 1.41 -3.70 -7.26
C LEU A 62 1.11 -5.15 -6.85
N GLY A 63 0.16 -5.35 -5.93
CA GLY A 63 -0.07 -6.64 -5.29
C GLY A 63 0.98 -6.90 -4.20
N TYR A 64 1.03 -8.14 -3.71
CA TYR A 64 1.94 -8.53 -2.64
C TYR A 64 2.07 -10.06 -2.57
N THR A 65 3.08 -10.50 -1.81
CA THR A 65 3.25 -11.87 -1.30
C THR A 65 3.33 -11.85 0.24
N GLY A 66 3.13 -13.00 0.89
CA GLY A 66 3.16 -13.12 2.35
C GLY A 66 1.81 -12.91 3.02
N GLU A 67 1.80 -12.24 4.18
CA GLU A 67 0.58 -12.04 4.97
C GLU A 67 -0.46 -11.19 4.24
N LYS A 68 -1.73 -11.58 4.30
CA LYS A 68 -2.83 -10.83 3.66
C LYS A 68 -3.13 -9.48 4.33
N PHE A 69 -3.03 -9.44 5.65
CA PHE A 69 -3.41 -8.26 6.43
C PHE A 69 -2.15 -7.60 6.96
N THR A 70 -2.13 -6.27 6.89
CA THR A 70 -1.00 -5.46 7.32
C THR A 70 -1.28 -4.76 8.64
N TRP A 71 -2.53 -4.72 9.10
CA TRP A 71 -2.90 -4.12 10.38
C TRP A 71 -3.75 -5.05 11.26
N TRP A 72 -3.58 -4.95 12.58
CA TRP A 72 -4.40 -5.66 13.57
C TRP A 72 -4.74 -4.81 14.80
N ASN A 73 -6.02 -4.76 15.16
CA ASN A 73 -6.51 -4.08 16.37
C ASN A 73 -6.11 -4.73 17.71
N ARG A 74 -5.42 -5.87 17.70
CA ARG A 74 -4.96 -6.65 18.88
C ARG A 74 -6.05 -7.03 19.89
N ARG A 75 -7.32 -7.08 19.47
CA ARG A 75 -8.42 -7.54 20.33
C ARG A 75 -8.69 -9.03 20.15
N GLU A 76 -9.14 -9.65 21.23
CA GLU A 76 -9.55 -11.05 21.25
C GLU A 76 -10.91 -11.26 20.54
N HIS A 77 -11.19 -12.51 20.19
CA HIS A 77 -12.45 -12.91 19.57
C HIS A 77 -13.64 -12.58 20.50
N PRO A 78 -14.79 -12.10 19.98
CA PRO A 78 -15.14 -11.89 18.57
C PRO A 78 -14.78 -10.49 18.03
N HIS A 79 -14.02 -9.70 18.78
CA HIS A 79 -13.73 -8.29 18.45
C HIS A 79 -12.44 -8.10 17.63
N THR A 80 -11.79 -9.20 17.24
CA THR A 80 -10.62 -9.21 16.37
C THR A 80 -10.95 -8.61 15.00
N VAL A 81 -10.16 -7.61 14.58
CA VAL A 81 -10.26 -6.98 13.26
C VAL A 81 -8.87 -6.94 12.65
N ARG A 82 -8.73 -7.47 11.43
CA ARG A 82 -7.51 -7.35 10.62
C ARG A 82 -7.85 -6.64 9.31
N GLU A 83 -6.98 -5.74 8.87
CA GLU A 83 -7.14 -4.97 7.63
C GLU A 83 -5.85 -4.96 6.82
N ARG A 84 -5.95 -4.77 5.50
CA ARG A 84 -4.82 -4.44 4.64
C ARG A 84 -4.84 -2.94 4.34
N LEU A 85 -4.08 -2.18 5.11
CA LEU A 85 -4.00 -0.72 5.01
C LEU A 85 -2.73 -0.27 4.28
N ASP A 86 -1.65 -1.04 4.39
CA ASP A 86 -0.37 -0.76 3.76
C ASP A 86 -0.32 -1.33 2.34
N ARG A 87 0.20 -0.53 1.40
CA ARG A 87 0.37 -0.93 -0.01
C ARG A 87 1.42 -0.12 -0.74
N ALA A 88 1.84 -0.68 -1.87
CA ALA A 88 2.65 0.00 -2.86
C ALA A 88 1.80 0.18 -4.13
N CYS A 89 1.48 1.42 -4.48
CA CYS A 89 0.75 1.77 -5.69
C CYS A 89 1.67 2.56 -6.62
N ALA A 90 1.82 2.12 -7.87
CA ALA A 90 2.74 2.74 -8.82
C ALA A 90 2.05 3.08 -10.14
N ASN A 91 2.56 4.11 -10.82
CA ASN A 91 2.03 4.49 -12.13
C ASN A 91 2.52 3.56 -13.24
N SER A 92 1.87 3.63 -14.41
CA SER A 92 2.21 2.79 -15.56
C SER A 92 3.66 2.94 -16.02
N ALA A 93 4.21 4.16 -15.93
CA ALA A 93 5.61 4.45 -16.25
C ALA A 93 6.58 3.73 -15.29
N TRP A 94 6.27 3.69 -13.99
CA TRP A 94 7.03 2.96 -12.99
C TRP A 94 6.96 1.45 -13.19
N LYS A 95 5.75 0.91 -13.43
CA LYS A 95 5.58 -0.52 -13.73
C LYS A 95 6.34 -0.95 -14.98
N SER A 96 6.39 -0.10 -16.00
CA SER A 96 7.17 -0.35 -17.21
C SER A 96 8.68 -0.33 -16.95
N LYS A 97 9.13 0.53 -16.03
CA LYS A 97 10.54 0.62 -15.63
C LYS A 97 10.99 -0.55 -14.75
N PHE A 98 10.13 -1.06 -13.87
CA PHE A 98 10.42 -2.16 -12.95
C PHE A 98 9.40 -3.31 -13.11
N PRO A 99 9.40 -4.02 -14.26
CA PRO A 99 8.36 -5.00 -14.59
C PRO A 99 8.40 -6.26 -13.71
N ILE A 100 9.52 -6.50 -13.03
CA ILE A 100 9.74 -7.65 -12.15
C ILE A 100 9.69 -7.27 -10.66
N ALA A 101 9.25 -6.05 -10.34
CA ALA A 101 9.17 -5.61 -8.96
C ALA A 101 8.20 -6.48 -8.17
N CYS A 102 8.56 -6.80 -6.93
CA CYS A 102 7.69 -7.55 -6.02
C CYS A 102 7.57 -6.84 -4.68
N VAL A 103 6.41 -7.02 -4.06
CA VAL A 103 6.09 -6.50 -2.73
C VAL A 103 5.87 -7.69 -1.80
N THR A 104 6.47 -7.66 -0.62
CA THR A 104 6.32 -8.71 0.39
C THR A 104 5.89 -8.08 1.71
N HIS A 105 4.79 -8.57 2.29
CA HIS A 105 4.43 -8.23 3.67
C HIS A 105 5.22 -9.15 4.62
N LEU A 106 6.06 -8.57 5.45
CA LEU A 106 6.90 -9.27 6.41
C LEU A 106 6.11 -9.58 7.69
N PRO A 107 6.44 -10.67 8.41
CA PRO A 107 5.75 -11.04 9.63
C PRO A 107 5.77 -9.95 10.71
N LEU A 108 4.65 -9.81 11.39
CA LEU A 108 4.44 -8.88 12.49
C LEU A 108 5.14 -9.38 13.76
N ILE A 109 6.04 -8.58 14.34
CA ILE A 109 6.74 -8.94 15.58
C ILE A 109 6.34 -8.01 16.74
N TYR A 110 6.38 -6.69 16.55
CA TYR A 110 6.15 -5.73 17.66
C TYR A 110 5.23 -4.54 17.34
N SER A 111 4.94 -4.23 16.08
CA SER A 111 4.00 -3.17 15.65
C SER A 111 2.58 -3.72 15.43
N ASP A 112 1.56 -2.88 15.42
CA ASP A 112 0.23 -3.23 14.91
C ASP A 112 0.19 -3.21 13.37
N HIS A 113 1.23 -2.65 12.72
CA HIS A 113 1.48 -2.76 11.29
C HIS A 113 2.53 -3.84 10.93
N CYS A 114 2.35 -4.48 9.77
CA CYS A 114 3.32 -5.39 9.15
C CYS A 114 4.28 -4.59 8.26
N PRO A 115 5.61 -4.73 8.40
CA PRO A 115 6.55 -4.11 7.49
C PRO A 115 6.36 -4.60 6.06
N MET A 116 6.57 -3.73 5.08
CA MET A 116 6.48 -4.06 3.66
C MET A 116 7.85 -3.91 3.00
N LEU A 117 8.24 -4.89 2.19
CA LEU A 117 9.48 -4.88 1.42
C LEU A 117 9.14 -4.74 -0.07
N LEU A 118 9.73 -3.75 -0.74
CA LEU A 118 9.68 -3.57 -2.18
C LEU A 118 11.05 -3.94 -2.77
N GLU A 119 11.09 -4.88 -3.71
CA GLU A 119 12.29 -5.23 -4.45
C GLU A 119 12.06 -4.91 -5.93
N THR A 120 12.95 -4.14 -6.55
CA THR A 120 12.83 -3.64 -7.93
C THR A 120 13.69 -4.41 -8.94
N GLU A 121 14.61 -5.24 -8.46
CA GLU A 121 15.49 -6.10 -9.25
C GLU A 121 15.44 -7.54 -8.69
N GLN A 122 15.57 -8.57 -9.55
CA GLN A 122 15.75 -9.93 -9.06
C GLN A 122 17.07 -10.00 -8.31
N GLY A 123 17.02 -10.26 -7.00
CA GLY A 123 18.17 -10.53 -6.18
C GLY A 123 18.95 -11.76 -6.67
N GLY A 124 19.87 -11.56 -7.61
CA GLY A 124 21.13 -12.29 -7.55
C GLY A 124 21.83 -11.87 -6.26
N LEU A 125 22.27 -12.82 -5.45
CA LEU A 125 22.87 -12.67 -4.12
C LEU A 125 24.18 -11.84 -4.07
N SER A 126 24.43 -10.91 -5.01
CA SER A 126 25.73 -10.26 -5.17
C SER A 126 25.71 -8.72 -5.22
N ASN A 127 24.62 -8.03 -4.87
CA ASN A 127 24.66 -6.57 -4.81
C ASN A 127 24.10 -5.99 -3.48
N PRO A 128 24.92 -5.29 -2.66
CA PRO A 128 24.50 -4.77 -1.35
C PRO A 128 23.65 -3.48 -1.42
N GLN A 129 23.17 -3.07 -2.59
CA GLN A 129 22.24 -1.95 -2.73
C GLN A 129 20.79 -2.45 -2.70
N LYS A 130 20.37 -2.99 -1.54
CA LYS A 130 18.94 -3.15 -1.27
C LYS A 130 18.41 -1.82 -0.79
N GLU A 131 17.68 -1.10 -1.62
CA GLU A 131 16.82 -0.02 -1.12
C GLU A 131 15.69 -0.66 -0.31
N THR A 132 15.95 -0.85 0.97
CA THR A 132 14.98 -1.34 1.94
C THR A 132 14.16 -0.14 2.40
N ALA A 133 13.01 0.09 1.76
CA ALA A 133 12.00 0.98 2.31
C ALA A 133 11.17 0.19 3.33
N ALA A 134 11.72 -0.02 4.53
CA ALA A 134 10.92 -0.40 5.68
C ALA A 134 10.18 0.84 6.16
N VAL A 135 8.98 1.08 5.65
CA VAL A 135 8.09 2.09 6.23
C VAL A 135 7.45 1.44 7.46
N SER A 136 8.07 1.66 8.62
CA SER A 136 7.42 1.50 9.91
C SER A 136 6.99 2.90 10.34
N ILE A 137 5.68 3.13 10.44
CA ILE A 137 5.12 4.30 11.11
C ILE A 137 4.94 3.99 12.58
#